data_AF-A0A978TP47-F1
#
_entry.id   AF-A0A978TP47-F1
#
_cell.length_a   1.000
_cell.length_b   1.000
_cell.length_c   1.000
_cell.angle_alpha   90.00
_cell.angle_beta   90.00
_cell.angle_gamma   90.00
#
_symmetry.space_group_name_H-M   'P 1'
#
loop_
_entity.id
_entity.type
_entity.pdbx_description
1 polymer ?
#
loop_
_entity_poly.entity_id
_entity_poly.type
_entity_poly.pdbx_seq_one_letter_code
_entity_poly.pdbx_strand_id
1 'polypeptide(L)'
;MKHWQGWVAMLLLLGVPTEVAANPRVGEGGNFSFPELPVVVQGNVEERKAQADRLYSEAFDLWDEDRYQEAIDKFQQALAIYREVGSRGEEGKTLHYLGDVYRDLREYPQALDYYQPALSIAR
;
A
#
# COMPACT_ATOMS: atom_id res chain seq x y z
N MET A 1 8.18 -16.09 -32.60
CA MET A 1 8.03 -17.16 -31.58
C MET A 1 9.25 -17.12 -30.65
N LYS A 2 9.15 -16.52 -29.45
CA LYS A 2 10.19 -16.57 -28.38
C LYS A 2 9.87 -15.80 -27.07
N HIS A 3 8.61 -15.47 -26.75
CA HIS A 3 8.29 -14.66 -25.55
C HIS A 3 7.41 -15.34 -24.47
N TRP A 4 6.78 -16.48 -24.74
CA TRP A 4 5.88 -17.12 -23.76
C TRP A 4 6.61 -17.92 -22.66
N GLN A 5 7.88 -18.30 -22.91
CA GLN A 5 8.67 -19.12 -21.99
C GLN A 5 9.12 -18.36 -20.73
N GLY A 6 9.22 -17.02 -20.78
CA GLY A 6 9.65 -16.21 -19.63
C GLY A 6 8.60 -16.13 -18.53
N TRP A 7 7.32 -16.15 -18.89
CA TRP A 7 6.20 -16.05 -17.95
C TRP A 7 6.00 -17.35 -17.16
N VAL A 8 6.20 -18.50 -17.81
CA VAL A 8 6.18 -19.82 -17.16
C VAL A 8 7.33 -19.97 -16.16
N ALA A 9 8.52 -19.45 -16.50
CA ALA A 9 9.67 -19.45 -15.60
C ALA A 9 9.46 -18.59 -14.34
N MET A 10 8.73 -17.47 -14.45
CA MET A 10 8.42 -16.58 -13.32
C MET A 10 7.42 -17.22 -12.34
N LEU A 11 6.49 -18.03 -12.84
CA LEU A 11 5.52 -18.75 -12.00
C LEU A 11 6.16 -19.93 -11.23
N LEU A 12 7.13 -20.62 -11.83
CA LEU A 12 7.90 -21.67 -11.16
C LEU A 12 8.74 -21.14 -9.99
N LEU A 13 9.27 -19.91 -10.09
CA LEU A 13 10.08 -19.30 -9.04
C LEU A 13 9.26 -18.93 -7.78
N LEU A 14 7.95 -18.73 -7.94
CA LEU A 14 7.03 -18.34 -6.88
C LEU A 14 6.30 -19.53 -6.23
N GLY A 15 6.64 -20.78 -6.62
CA GLY A 15 6.06 -21.99 -6.03
C GLY A 15 4.56 -22.17 -6.31
N VAL A 16 4.03 -21.50 -7.33
CA VAL A 16 2.60 -21.56 -7.70
C VAL A 16 2.34 -22.83 -8.54
N PRO A 17 1.38 -23.70 -8.17
CA PRO A 17 1.08 -24.92 -8.92
C PRO A 17 0.63 -24.57 -10.35
N THR A 18 1.33 -25.13 -11.34
CA THR A 18 1.22 -24.81 -12.78
C THR A 18 -0.04 -25.32 -13.46
N GLU A 19 -0.97 -25.94 -12.74
CA GLU A 19 -2.21 -26.50 -13.30
C GLU A 19 -3.20 -25.43 -13.80
N VAL A 20 -3.06 -24.17 -13.37
CA VAL A 20 -3.93 -23.07 -13.81
C VAL A 20 -3.52 -22.51 -15.19
N ALA A 21 -2.37 -22.89 -15.74
CA ALA A 21 -1.88 -22.41 -17.04
C ALA A 21 -2.35 -23.25 -18.24
N ALA A 22 -3.42 -24.05 -18.08
CA ALA A 22 -4.01 -24.81 -19.18
C ALA A 22 -5.07 -23.99 -19.93
N ASN A 23 -4.62 -23.45 -21.07
CA ASN A 23 -5.40 -23.30 -22.31
C ASN A 23 -6.39 -22.12 -22.42
N PRO A 24 -6.01 -21.01 -23.08
CA PRO A 24 -7.00 -20.06 -23.58
C PRO A 24 -7.82 -20.74 -24.70
N ARG A 25 -9.13 -20.92 -24.47
CA ARG A 25 -10.06 -21.29 -25.56
C ARG A 25 -10.05 -20.18 -26.60
N VAL A 26 -9.42 -20.44 -27.74
CA VAL A 26 -9.50 -19.58 -28.93
C VAL A 26 -10.93 -19.69 -29.47
N GLY A 27 -11.77 -18.70 -29.16
CA GLY A 27 -13.03 -18.50 -29.86
C GLY A 27 -12.72 -17.93 -31.24
N GLU A 28 -13.16 -18.62 -32.29
CA GLU A 28 -13.05 -18.13 -33.67
C GLU A 28 -13.86 -16.84 -33.82
N GLY A 29 -13.20 -15.77 -34.25
CA GLY A 29 -13.77 -14.42 -34.38
C GLY A 29 -13.01 -13.44 -33.50
N GLY A 30 -12.14 -12.64 -34.12
CA GLY A 30 -11.17 -11.74 -33.49
C GLY A 30 -11.75 -10.62 -32.63
N ASN A 31 -12.37 -10.97 -31.51
CA ASN A 31 -12.72 -10.07 -30.45
C ASN A 31 -11.94 -10.49 -29.19
N PHE A 32 -10.85 -9.78 -28.92
CA PHE A 32 -10.14 -9.90 -27.65
C PHE A 32 -11.03 -9.31 -26.56
N SER A 33 -11.98 -10.10 -26.06
CA SER A 33 -12.59 -9.84 -24.77
C SER A 33 -11.53 -10.17 -23.72
N PHE A 34 -10.94 -9.14 -23.13
CA PHE A 34 -10.22 -9.29 -21.88
C PHE A 34 -11.18 -9.97 -20.90
N PRO A 35 -10.75 -11.00 -20.15
CA PRO A 35 -11.53 -11.40 -18.98
C PRO A 35 -11.61 -10.15 -18.11
N GLU A 36 -12.82 -9.61 -17.95
CA GLU A 36 -13.04 -8.58 -16.95
C GLU A 36 -12.56 -9.17 -15.65
N LEU A 37 -11.47 -8.61 -15.12
CA LEU A 37 -11.03 -8.93 -13.77
C LEU A 37 -12.28 -8.80 -12.88
N PRO A 38 -12.56 -9.76 -12.00
CA PRO A 38 -13.70 -9.62 -11.12
C PRO A 38 -13.54 -8.29 -10.38
N VAL A 39 -14.51 -7.39 -10.56
CA VAL A 39 -14.59 -6.10 -9.87
C VAL A 39 -14.75 -6.39 -8.38
N VAL A 40 -13.63 -6.60 -7.68
CA VAL A 40 -13.57 -6.75 -6.23
C VAL A 40 -12.74 -5.59 -5.68
N VAL A 41 -13.22 -4.35 -5.80
CA VAL A 41 -12.34 -3.21 -5.45
C VAL A 41 -13.05 -2.04 -4.77
N GLN A 42 -14.17 -2.26 -4.09
CA GLN A 42 -14.75 -1.21 -3.23
C GLN A 42 -14.91 -1.68 -1.78
N GLY A 43 -15.42 -2.90 -1.54
CA GLY A 43 -15.46 -3.48 -0.19
C GLY A 43 -14.07 -3.61 0.43
N ASN A 44 -13.08 -4.05 -0.36
CA ASN A 44 -11.69 -4.13 0.10
C ASN A 44 -11.10 -2.74 0.40
N VAL A 45 -11.53 -1.69 -0.31
CA VAL A 45 -10.97 -0.34 -0.12
C VAL A 45 -11.45 0.28 1.18
N GLU A 46 -12.74 0.16 1.51
CA GLU A 46 -13.28 0.64 2.78
C GLU A 46 -12.72 -0.15 3.97
N GLU A 47 -12.60 -1.48 3.86
CA GLU A 47 -11.99 -2.31 4.90
C GLU A 47 -10.50 -1.98 5.10
N ARG A 48 -9.75 -1.79 4.02
CA ARG A 48 -8.35 -1.35 4.06
C ARG A 48 -8.23 0.02 4.71
N LYS A 49 -9.09 0.98 4.33
CA LYS A 49 -9.11 2.30 4.96
C LYS A 49 -9.41 2.21 6.46
N ALA A 50 -10.42 1.43 6.85
CA ALA A 50 -10.75 1.23 8.26
C ALA A 50 -9.60 0.54 9.03
N GLN A 51 -8.84 -0.35 8.39
CA GLN A 51 -7.62 -0.91 8.97
C GLN A 51 -6.55 0.16 9.19
N ALA A 52 -6.34 1.05 8.22
CA ALA A 52 -5.41 2.17 8.33
C ALA A 52 -5.81 3.14 9.45
N ASP A 53 -7.10 3.45 9.57
CA ASP A 53 -7.64 4.33 10.62
C ASP A 53 -7.36 3.76 12.02
N ARG A 54 -7.48 2.43 12.20
CA ARG A 54 -7.15 1.75 13.47
C ARG A 54 -5.66 1.83 13.79
N LEU A 55 -4.80 1.52 12.81
CA LEU A 55 -3.34 1.61 12.98
C LEU A 55 -2.91 3.04 13.29
N TYR A 56 -3.53 4.00 12.64
CA TYR A 56 -3.30 5.43 12.88
C TYR A 56 -3.69 5.82 14.30
N SER A 57 -4.87 5.39 14.80
CA SER A 57 -5.27 5.64 16.19
C SER A 57 -4.31 4.98 17.19
N GLU A 58 -3.95 3.71 16.96
CA GLU A 58 -2.99 2.98 17.81
C GLU A 58 -1.64 3.69 17.87
N ALA A 59 -1.19 4.30 16.76
CA ALA A 59 0.04 5.07 16.74
C ALA A 59 -0.01 6.30 17.66
N PHE A 60 -1.15 6.98 17.79
CA PHE A 60 -1.31 8.08 18.75
C PHE A 60 -1.23 7.58 20.19
N ASP A 61 -1.91 6.48 20.50
CA ASP A 61 -1.89 5.91 21.85
C ASP A 61 -0.45 5.54 22.25
N LEU A 62 0.31 4.93 21.33
CA LEU A 62 1.72 4.59 21.54
C LEU A 62 2.61 5.83 21.68
N TRP A 63 2.34 6.89 20.93
CA TRP A 63 3.09 8.14 21.02
C TRP A 63 2.86 8.82 22.39
N ASP A 64 1.61 8.85 22.86
CA ASP A 64 1.25 9.35 24.20
C ASP A 64 1.90 8.52 25.33
N GLU A 65 2.18 7.23 25.10
CA GLU A 65 2.91 6.33 26.00
C GLU A 65 4.46 6.45 25.89
N ASP A 66 5.00 7.44 25.17
CA ASP A 66 6.44 7.59 24.88
C ASP A 66 7.06 6.40 24.10
N ARG A 67 6.24 5.53 23.49
CA ARG A 67 6.68 4.37 22.70
C ARG A 67 6.91 4.75 21.24
N TYR A 68 7.77 5.74 21.04
CA TYR A 68 7.98 6.40 19.76
C TYR A 68 8.29 5.47 18.58
N GLN A 69 9.13 4.43 18.79
CA GLN A 69 9.48 3.49 17.72
C GLN A 69 8.28 2.67 17.25
N GLU A 70 7.43 2.24 18.20
CA GLU A 70 6.22 1.48 17.86
C GLU A 70 5.17 2.39 17.19
N ALA A 71 5.06 3.64 17.64
CA ALA A 71 4.22 4.65 16.99
C ALA A 71 4.66 4.90 15.54
N ILE A 72 5.97 5.01 15.29
CA ILE A 72 6.53 5.13 13.93
C ILE A 72 6.12 3.94 13.08
N ASP A 73 6.31 2.71 13.57
CA ASP A 73 5.96 1.50 12.84
C ASP A 73 4.46 1.47 12.46
N LYS A 74 3.59 1.88 13.37
CA LYS A 74 2.13 1.93 13.14
C LYS A 74 1.74 3.03 12.16
N PHE A 75 2.32 4.23 12.29
CA PHE A 75 2.10 5.30 11.32
C PHE A 75 2.60 4.92 9.92
N GLN A 76 3.74 4.24 9.80
CA GLN A 76 4.25 3.77 8.50
C GLN A 76 3.33 2.73 7.86
N GLN A 77 2.78 1.80 8.65
CA GLN A 77 1.79 0.82 8.17
C GLN A 77 0.50 1.52 7.69
N ALA A 78 -0.03 2.47 8.47
CA ALA A 78 -1.19 3.25 8.07
C ALA A 78 -0.93 4.05 6.79
N LEU A 79 0.24 4.68 6.67
CA LEU A 79 0.67 5.44 5.50
C LEU A 79 0.71 4.58 4.22
N ALA A 80 1.23 3.36 4.31
CA ALA A 80 1.27 2.43 3.18
C ALA A 80 -0.14 2.13 2.66
N ILE A 81 -1.09 1.93 3.58
CA ILE A 81 -2.48 1.64 3.22
C ILE A 81 -3.17 2.89 2.68
N TYR A 82 -3.02 4.07 3.29
CA TYR A 82 -3.60 5.32 2.76
C TYR A 82 -3.11 5.63 1.34
N ARG A 83 -1.86 5.27 1.00
CA ARG A 83 -1.34 5.32 -0.36
C ARG A 83 -1.98 4.29 -1.29
N GLU A 84 -2.15 3.05 -0.83
CA GLU A 84 -2.81 1.97 -1.58
C GLU A 84 -4.26 2.33 -1.94
N VAL A 85 -5.01 2.89 -0.98
CA VAL A 85 -6.42 3.28 -1.18
C VAL A 85 -6.57 4.66 -1.83
N GLY A 86 -5.48 5.39 -2.09
CA GLY A 86 -5.49 6.70 -2.73
C GLY A 86 -6.01 7.85 -1.86
N SER A 87 -6.02 7.68 -0.53
CA SER A 87 -6.50 8.67 0.44
C SER A 87 -5.44 9.73 0.71
N ARG A 88 -5.35 10.72 -0.19
CA ARG A 88 -4.28 11.75 -0.16
C ARG A 88 -4.32 12.64 1.08
N GLY A 89 -5.50 12.99 1.59
CA GLY A 89 -5.61 13.83 2.79
C GLY A 89 -5.04 13.14 4.03
N GLU A 90 -5.35 11.85 4.18
CA GLU A 90 -4.86 10.99 5.25
C GLU A 90 -3.37 10.71 5.08
N GLU A 91 -2.90 10.46 3.86
CA GLU A 91 -1.47 10.35 3.55
C GLU A 91 -0.68 11.58 4.04
N GLY A 92 -1.15 12.79 3.70
CA GLY A 92 -0.50 14.03 4.11
C GLY A 92 -0.48 14.22 5.64
N LYS A 93 -1.59 13.89 6.31
CA LYS A 93 -1.66 13.94 7.79
C LYS A 93 -0.70 12.95 8.43
N THR A 94 -0.69 11.69 7.99
CA THR A 94 0.20 10.66 8.56
C THR A 94 1.67 11.02 8.37
N LEU A 95 2.05 11.59 7.21
CA LEU A 95 3.40 12.11 7.00
C LEU A 95 3.74 13.25 7.96
N HIS A 96 2.82 14.18 8.19
CA HIS A 96 3.03 15.25 9.16
C HIS A 96 3.28 14.72 10.57
N TYR A 97 2.46 13.76 11.03
CA TYR A 97 2.63 13.17 12.37
C TYR A 97 3.89 12.33 12.51
N LEU A 98 4.31 11.60 11.47
CA LEU A 98 5.63 10.96 11.46
C LEU A 98 6.75 11.98 11.67
N GLY A 99 6.65 13.15 11.01
CA GLY A 99 7.57 14.25 11.23
C GLY A 99 7.60 14.73 12.69
N ASP A 100 6.43 14.85 13.32
CA ASP A 100 6.33 15.24 14.74
C ASP A 100 6.95 14.20 15.68
N VAL A 101 6.72 12.91 15.45
CA VAL A 101 7.32 11.84 16.27
C VAL A 101 8.84 11.85 16.15
N TYR A 102 9.39 12.00 14.94
CA TYR A 102 10.85 12.12 14.76
C TYR A 102 11.41 13.41 15.37
N ARG A 103 10.65 14.52 15.35
CA ARG A 103 11.04 15.76 16.02
C ARG A 103 11.14 15.56 17.53
N ASP A 104 10.21 14.83 18.13
CA ASP A 104 10.20 14.56 19.57
C ASP A 104 11.38 13.64 19.97
N LEU A 105 11.77 12.71 19.09
CA LEU A 105 13.01 11.93 19.20
C LEU A 105 14.30 12.74 18.96
N ARG A 106 14.18 14.03 18.58
CA ARG A 106 15.29 14.91 18.16
C ARG A 106 16.03 14.45 16.90
N GLU A 107 15.38 13.61 16.10
CA GLU A 107 15.84 13.15 14.80
C GLU A 107 15.38 14.11 13.70
N TYR A 108 15.86 15.35 13.78
CA TYR A 108 15.42 16.44 12.91
C TYR A 108 15.60 16.19 11.39
N PRO A 109 16.68 15.52 10.92
CA PRO A 109 16.81 15.18 9.51
C PRO A 109 15.66 14.28 9.03
N GLN A 110 15.37 13.20 9.76
CA GLN A 110 14.25 12.33 9.45
C GLN A 110 12.92 13.08 9.50
N ALA A 111 12.70 13.94 10.50
CA ALA A 111 11.48 14.73 10.59
C ALA A 111 11.22 15.57 9.32
N LEU A 112 12.28 16.21 8.79
CA LEU A 112 12.18 17.00 7.55
C LEU A 112 11.84 16.15 6.33
N ASP A 113 12.35 14.92 6.25
CA ASP A 113 12.05 13.98 5.16
C ASP A 113 10.55 13.62 5.11
N TYR A 114 9.86 13.67 6.26
CA TYR A 114 8.41 13.45 6.35
C TYR A 114 7.59 14.73 6.18
N TYR A 115 8.06 15.86 6.70
CA TYR A 115 7.35 17.14 6.54
C TYR A 115 7.31 17.64 5.08
N GLN A 116 8.38 17.44 4.30
CA GLN A 116 8.42 17.89 2.89
C GLN A 116 7.31 17.29 2.01
N PRO A 117 7.09 15.96 1.98
CA PRO A 117 6.00 15.38 1.21
C PRO A 117 4.62 15.72 1.80
N ALA A 118 4.49 15.85 3.13
CA ALA A 118 3.24 16.30 3.75
C ALA A 118 2.82 17.70 3.24
N LEU A 119 3.78 18.64 3.21
CA LEU A 119 3.58 19.99 2.66
C LEU A 119 3.25 19.97 1.17
N SER A 120 3.85 19.05 0.41
CA SER A 120 3.59 18.92 -1.03
C SER A 120 2.17 18.43 -1.32
N ILE A 121 1.60 17.60 -0.45
CA ILE A 121 0.21 17.12 -0.54
C ILE A 121 -0.80 18.18 -0.07
N ALA A 122 -0.42 19.03 0.88
CA ALA A 122 -1.29 20.07 1.44
C ALA A 122 -1.41 21.34 0.58
N ARG A 123 -0.54 21.50 -0.43
CA ARG A 123 -0.53 22.64 -1.36
C ARG A 123 -1.48 22.44 -2.54
#